data_AF-A0AAQ2HZW6-F1
#
_entry.id   AF-A0AAQ2HZW6-F1
#
_cell.length_a   1.000
_cell.length_b   1.000
_cell.length_c   1.000
_cell.angle_alpha   90.00
_cell.angle_beta   90.00
_cell.angle_gamma   90.00
#
_symmetry.space_group_name_H-M   'P 1'
#
loop_
_entity.id
_entity.type
_entity.pdbx_description
1 polymer ?
#
loop_
_entity_poly.entity_id
_entity_poly.type
_entity_poly.pdbx_seq_one_letter_code
_entity_poly.pdbx_strand_id
1 'polypeptide(L)'
;MSLIEIPTRKSSGKTSTLADTERRLYDRLLAEDSTVDRAALDFLRRQLSKAAALSDDLPASAEDLLQWSETRCASVAAEYADYLEQRQQGAPRRYFRNKSHALYFILHVAPTKEVDGAWLAGLLPQWQDPRFDDLLDTYLEELGEGVPRQNHVVIYRKLLAEHDCSDLSGLADEYFLQGAVQLALGRFGGQFLPEVIGFNLGYEQLPLHLLISAYELAELGIDPHYFRLHVTIDNASTGHARKAVQSMLELMPLGEERDEFYRRMAVGYRLNDIGKGTTAVITEFDLDHEVIAMLERKAVFGRHMHSDYCRIENRTINQWLATPGQMGEFLSALERKSWIKRGEAVEESRFWRLIDGSDAAMFGVFNGYEKQLLRDWITQDCPASRPRPYVRREAAVEENFDDDADLLNLEAALADKPAAEQMALLMPWLQPQRHWRPAGLFATRRFIQLRARLR
;
A
#
# COMPACT_ATOMS: atom_id res chain seq x y z
N MET A 1 40.38 -23.54 5.73
CA MET A 1 40.22 -24.19 4.41
C MET A 1 39.88 -25.65 4.62
N SER A 2 38.58 -25.98 4.56
CA SER A 2 38.08 -27.35 4.40
C SER A 2 36.71 -27.22 3.77
N LEU A 3 36.64 -27.52 2.47
CA LEU A 3 35.42 -27.51 1.66
C LEU A 3 34.60 -28.75 2.01
N ILE A 4 33.35 -28.54 2.43
CA ILE A 4 32.37 -29.62 2.55
C ILE A 4 31.65 -29.72 1.19
N GLU A 5 31.87 -30.83 0.49
CA GLU A 5 31.20 -31.14 -0.78
C GLU A 5 29.72 -31.45 -0.57
N ILE A 6 28.86 -30.81 -1.38
CA ILE A 6 27.43 -31.09 -1.47
C ILE A 6 27.19 -31.99 -2.70
N PRO A 7 26.47 -33.12 -2.61
CA PRO A 7 26.32 -34.03 -3.75
C PRO A 7 25.37 -33.44 -4.80
N THR A 8 25.86 -33.27 -6.03
CA THR A 8 25.04 -32.89 -7.19
C THR A 8 24.36 -34.12 -7.79
N ARG A 9 23.08 -34.32 -7.47
CA ARG A 9 22.23 -35.24 -8.25
C ARG A 9 21.80 -34.55 -9.54
N LYS A 10 22.34 -35.01 -10.67
CA LYS A 10 21.86 -34.66 -12.01
C LYS A 10 20.40 -35.07 -12.16
N SER A 11 19.51 -34.09 -12.21
CA SER A 11 18.13 -34.24 -12.70
C SER A 11 18.05 -33.54 -14.05
N SER A 12 17.89 -34.35 -15.09
CA SER A 12 17.63 -33.98 -16.46
C SER A 12 16.29 -33.24 -16.60
N GLY A 13 16.31 -32.09 -17.29
CA GLY A 13 15.14 -31.46 -17.91
C GLY A 13 14.20 -30.75 -16.94
N LYS A 14 14.44 -29.45 -16.68
CA LYS A 14 13.38 -28.53 -16.25
C LYS A 14 13.37 -27.33 -17.19
N THR A 15 12.27 -27.21 -17.92
CA THR A 15 11.74 -25.96 -18.47
C THR A 15 12.10 -24.80 -17.55
N SER A 16 12.81 -23.81 -18.08
CA SER A 16 12.96 -22.50 -17.46
C SER A 16 11.56 -21.92 -17.29
N THR A 17 10.95 -22.13 -16.13
CA THR A 17 9.84 -21.29 -15.67
C THR A 17 10.44 -19.91 -15.49
N LEU A 18 10.09 -18.99 -16.38
CA LEU A 18 10.36 -17.56 -16.23
C LEU A 18 10.01 -17.17 -14.78
N ALA A 19 10.93 -16.49 -14.09
CA ALA A 19 10.66 -15.99 -12.76
C ALA A 19 9.41 -15.12 -12.81
N ASP A 20 8.49 -15.30 -11.86
CA ASP A 20 7.31 -14.45 -11.79
C ASP A 20 7.73 -12.99 -11.61
N THR A 21 7.04 -12.10 -12.31
CA THR A 21 7.11 -10.67 -12.03
C THR A 21 6.54 -10.39 -10.64
N GLU A 22 6.92 -9.26 -10.07
CA GLU A 22 6.50 -8.82 -8.74
C GLU A 22 4.98 -8.79 -8.61
N ARG A 23 4.27 -8.24 -9.60
CA ARG A 23 2.80 -8.25 -9.66
C ARG A 23 2.24 -9.66 -9.67
N ARG A 24 2.74 -10.53 -10.56
CA ARG A 24 2.20 -11.89 -10.68
C ARG A 24 2.40 -12.67 -9.38
N LEU A 25 3.54 -12.49 -8.71
CA LEU A 25 3.79 -13.13 -7.43
C LEU A 25 2.86 -12.59 -6.33
N TYR A 26 2.68 -11.26 -6.26
CA TYR A 26 1.74 -10.60 -5.36
C TYR A 26 0.31 -11.16 -5.53
N ASP A 27 -0.19 -11.20 -6.77
CA ASP A 27 -1.53 -11.70 -7.07
C ASP A 27 -1.68 -13.18 -6.69
N ARG A 28 -0.67 -14.02 -6.98
CA ARG A 28 -0.70 -15.45 -6.62
C ARG A 28 -0.66 -15.69 -5.11
N LEU A 29 0.10 -14.88 -4.36
CA LEU A 29 0.12 -14.92 -2.90
C LEU A 29 -1.24 -14.52 -2.31
N LEU A 30 -1.95 -13.58 -2.95
CA LEU A 30 -3.31 -13.21 -2.54
C LEU A 30 -4.41 -14.18 -3.03
N ALA A 31 -4.15 -14.95 -4.07
CA ALA A 31 -5.11 -15.92 -4.62
C ALA A 31 -5.10 -17.29 -3.89
N GLU A 32 -4.34 -17.43 -2.80
CA GLU A 32 -4.16 -18.69 -2.07
C GLU A 32 -3.67 -19.86 -2.95
N ASP A 33 -2.85 -19.55 -3.96
CA ASP A 33 -2.30 -20.55 -4.88
C ASP A 33 -1.35 -21.50 -4.14
N SER A 34 -1.78 -22.75 -3.94
CA SER A 34 -0.99 -23.82 -3.28
C SER A 34 0.36 -24.12 -3.94
N THR A 35 0.61 -23.64 -5.17
CA THR A 35 1.85 -23.84 -5.92
C THR A 35 2.81 -22.65 -5.84
N VAL A 36 2.44 -21.57 -5.14
CA VAL A 36 3.23 -20.33 -5.08
C VAL A 36 4.48 -20.45 -4.19
N ASP A 37 4.49 -21.36 -3.22
CA ASP A 37 5.48 -21.40 -2.14
C ASP A 37 6.92 -21.43 -2.65
N ARG A 38 7.23 -22.25 -3.66
CA ARG A 38 8.60 -22.31 -4.21
C ARG A 38 9.01 -20.99 -4.86
N ALA A 39 8.12 -20.36 -5.63
CA ALA A 39 8.39 -19.09 -6.29
C ALA A 39 8.56 -17.96 -5.26
N ALA A 40 7.70 -17.92 -4.24
CA ALA A 40 7.75 -16.95 -3.15
C ALA A 40 9.03 -17.09 -2.30
N LEU A 41 9.44 -18.32 -1.98
CA LEU A 41 10.67 -18.57 -1.22
C LEU A 41 11.92 -18.16 -2.02
N ASP A 42 11.98 -18.53 -3.31
CA ASP A 42 13.08 -18.14 -4.18
C ASP A 42 13.11 -16.62 -4.37
N PHE A 43 11.95 -15.96 -4.44
CA PHE A 43 11.84 -14.50 -4.46
C PHE A 43 12.36 -13.87 -3.17
N LEU A 44 11.88 -14.30 -2.00
CA LEU A 44 12.29 -13.75 -0.70
C LEU A 44 13.81 -13.85 -0.51
N ARG A 45 14.40 -15.01 -0.85
CA ARG A 45 15.87 -15.18 -0.81
C ARG A 45 16.63 -14.21 -1.72
N ARG A 46 16.10 -13.93 -2.92
CA ARG A 46 16.69 -12.92 -3.82
C ARG A 46 16.61 -11.53 -3.20
N GLN A 47 15.48 -11.16 -2.59
CA GLN A 47 15.35 -9.84 -1.97
C GLN A 47 16.23 -9.71 -0.72
N LEU A 48 16.32 -10.74 0.12
CA LEU A 48 17.26 -10.78 1.26
C LEU A 48 18.72 -10.64 0.82
N SER A 49 19.09 -11.27 -0.30
CA SER A 49 20.44 -11.10 -0.87
C SER A 49 20.70 -9.67 -1.34
N LYS A 50 19.69 -8.96 -1.86
CA LYS A 50 19.82 -7.54 -2.22
C LYS A 50 19.89 -6.66 -0.98
N ALA A 51 19.01 -6.90 0.01
CA ALA A 51 18.97 -6.17 1.26
C ALA A 51 20.30 -6.30 2.03
N ALA A 52 20.94 -7.47 2.01
CA ALA A 52 22.25 -7.66 2.62
C ALA A 52 23.36 -6.75 2.07
N ALA A 53 23.21 -6.23 0.84
CA ALA A 53 24.15 -5.29 0.22
C ALA A 53 23.84 -3.81 0.52
N LEU A 54 22.68 -3.51 1.12
CA LEU A 54 22.32 -2.16 1.53
C LEU A 54 23.02 -1.79 2.85
N SER A 55 23.22 -0.49 3.06
CA SER A 55 23.59 0.06 4.36
C SER A 55 22.36 0.19 5.26
N ASP A 56 22.57 0.24 6.57
CA ASP A 56 21.56 0.63 7.56
C ASP A 56 22.16 1.61 8.57
N ASP A 57 21.30 2.15 9.42
CA ASP A 57 21.64 3.02 10.55
C ASP A 57 21.45 2.31 11.91
N LEU A 58 21.38 0.97 11.92
CA LEU A 58 21.18 0.21 13.15
C LEU A 58 22.44 0.30 14.04
N PRO A 59 22.28 0.31 15.37
CA PRO A 59 23.40 0.27 16.29
C PRO A 59 24.18 -1.04 16.19
N ALA A 60 25.40 -1.07 16.72
CA ALA A 60 26.20 -2.30 16.75
C ALA A 60 25.67 -3.35 17.74
N SER A 61 24.95 -2.92 18.79
CA SER A 61 24.39 -3.79 19.82
C SER A 61 22.87 -3.68 19.90
N ALA A 62 22.22 -4.80 20.21
CA ALA A 62 20.79 -4.90 20.41
C ALA A 62 20.27 -3.98 21.53
N GLU A 63 21.05 -3.84 22.61
CA GLU A 63 20.70 -3.06 23.79
C GLU A 63 20.54 -1.57 23.48
N ASP A 64 21.19 -1.07 22.43
CA ASP A 64 21.14 0.34 22.02
C ASP A 64 19.94 0.64 21.11
N LEU A 65 19.19 -0.38 20.66
CA LEU A 65 18.06 -0.20 19.73
C LEU A 65 16.97 0.70 20.29
N LEU A 66 16.75 0.65 21.60
CA LEU A 66 15.74 1.50 22.21
C LEU A 66 16.12 2.98 22.09
N GLN A 67 17.36 3.31 22.47
CA GLN A 67 17.87 4.68 22.38
C GLN A 67 17.91 5.14 20.91
N TRP A 68 18.27 4.26 19.98
CA TRP A 68 18.23 4.52 18.55
C TRP A 68 16.82 4.90 18.08
N SER A 69 15.80 4.13 18.45
CA SER A 69 14.40 4.39 18.09
C SER A 69 13.89 5.72 18.66
N GLU A 70 14.17 6.00 19.93
CA GLU A 70 13.82 7.27 20.58
C GLU A 70 14.49 8.47 19.90
N THR A 71 15.78 8.34 19.55
CA THR A 71 16.54 9.39 18.84
C THR A 71 15.97 9.65 17.45
N ARG A 72 15.65 8.58 16.70
CA ARG A 72 15.05 8.67 15.37
C ARG A 72 13.68 9.35 15.43
N CYS A 73 12.83 8.97 16.39
CA CYS A 73 11.53 9.60 16.62
C CYS A 73 11.68 11.11 16.92
N ALA A 74 12.66 11.49 17.74
CA ALA A 74 12.94 12.89 18.05
C ALA A 74 13.40 13.68 16.82
N SER A 75 14.25 13.09 15.97
CA SER A 75 14.68 13.71 14.70
C SER A 75 13.49 13.97 13.77
N VAL A 76 12.66 12.96 13.55
CA VAL A 76 11.45 13.08 12.70
C VAL A 76 10.51 14.15 13.23
N ALA A 77 10.32 14.23 14.55
CA ALA A 77 9.49 15.26 15.16
C ALA A 77 10.05 16.67 14.94
N ALA A 78 11.37 16.86 15.05
CA ALA A 78 12.03 18.13 14.78
C ALA A 78 11.90 18.54 13.29
N GLU A 79 12.17 17.61 12.37
CA GLU A 79 12.05 17.86 10.93
C GLU A 79 10.61 18.20 10.51
N TYR A 80 9.62 17.59 11.18
CA TYR A 80 8.22 17.92 10.95
C TYR A 80 7.84 19.29 11.53
N ALA A 81 8.37 19.67 12.69
CA ALA A 81 8.18 21.01 13.26
C ALA A 81 8.76 22.09 12.32
N ASP A 82 9.96 21.87 11.79
CA ASP A 82 10.59 22.76 10.80
C ASP A 82 9.74 22.87 9.51
N TYR A 83 9.19 21.74 9.04
CA TYR A 83 8.25 21.75 7.93
C TYR A 83 7.01 22.61 8.23
N LEU A 84 6.39 22.47 9.40
CA LEU A 84 5.22 23.25 9.78
C LEU A 84 5.54 24.76 9.89
N GLU A 85 6.72 25.12 10.40
CA GLU A 85 7.16 26.51 10.44
C GLU A 85 7.31 27.10 9.03
N GLN A 86 7.96 26.38 8.11
CA GLN A 86 8.08 26.78 6.71
C GLN A 86 6.70 27.00 6.07
N ARG A 87 5.74 26.10 6.35
CA ARG A 87 4.35 26.20 5.88
C ARG A 87 3.64 27.44 6.42
N GLN A 88 3.81 27.76 7.71
CA GLN A 88 3.26 28.98 8.31
C GLN A 88 3.85 30.25 7.69
N GLN A 89 5.10 30.21 7.25
CA GLN A 89 5.78 31.30 6.55
C GLN A 89 5.39 31.40 5.05
N GLY A 90 4.49 30.53 4.56
CA GLY A 90 3.97 30.58 3.19
C GLY A 90 4.74 29.71 2.19
N ALA A 91 5.61 28.79 2.64
CA ALA A 91 6.26 27.84 1.76
C ALA A 91 5.23 26.93 1.04
N PRO A 92 5.50 26.51 -0.21
CA PRO A 92 4.62 25.61 -0.96
C PRO A 92 4.60 24.20 -0.35
N ARG A 93 3.76 23.32 -0.90
CA ARG A 93 3.70 21.91 -0.44
C ARG A 93 5.02 21.25 -0.80
N ARG A 94 5.54 20.42 0.10
CA ARG A 94 6.79 19.68 -0.11
C ARG A 94 6.58 18.48 -1.02
N TYR A 95 5.44 17.79 -0.91
CA TYR A 95 5.19 16.57 -1.67
C TYR A 95 4.20 16.80 -2.83
N PHE A 96 2.99 17.25 -2.54
CA PHE A 96 1.92 17.22 -3.53
C PHE A 96 1.68 18.60 -4.15
N ARG A 97 1.92 18.71 -5.45
CA ARG A 97 1.67 19.95 -6.21
C ARG A 97 0.18 20.26 -6.30
N ASN A 98 -0.63 19.26 -6.65
CA ASN A 98 -2.08 19.34 -6.82
C ASN A 98 -2.75 18.02 -6.41
N LYS A 99 -4.08 17.93 -6.55
CA LYS A 99 -4.84 16.77 -6.12
C LYS A 99 -4.51 15.53 -6.94
N SER A 100 -4.28 15.67 -8.25
CA SER A 100 -3.87 14.57 -9.12
C SER A 100 -2.54 13.95 -8.71
N HIS A 101 -1.57 14.77 -8.27
CA HIS A 101 -0.31 14.29 -7.74
C HIS A 101 -0.53 13.44 -6.47
N ALA A 102 -1.36 13.92 -5.54
CA ALA A 102 -1.69 13.14 -4.36
C ALA A 102 -2.43 11.82 -4.68
N LEU A 103 -3.37 11.85 -5.63
CA LEU A 103 -4.08 10.65 -6.08
C LEU A 103 -3.16 9.66 -6.80
N TYR A 104 -2.23 10.15 -7.62
CA TYR A 104 -1.17 9.34 -8.21
C TYR A 104 -0.39 8.61 -7.11
N PHE A 105 0.07 9.34 -6.10
CA PHE A 105 0.83 8.75 -5.00
C PHE A 105 0.05 7.63 -4.29
N ILE A 106 -1.19 7.87 -3.85
CA ILE A 106 -1.97 6.83 -3.15
C ILE A 106 -2.29 5.63 -4.06
N LEU A 107 -2.48 5.84 -5.36
CA LEU A 107 -2.66 4.72 -6.29
C LEU A 107 -1.39 3.87 -6.39
N HIS A 108 -0.23 4.52 -6.53
CA HIS A 108 1.03 3.84 -6.82
C HIS A 108 1.63 3.13 -5.59
N VAL A 109 1.27 3.53 -4.37
CA VAL A 109 1.64 2.77 -3.16
C VAL A 109 0.56 1.80 -2.70
N ALA A 110 -0.59 1.74 -3.37
CA ALA A 110 -1.70 0.85 -3.01
C ALA A 110 -1.29 -0.63 -2.86
N PRO A 111 -0.47 -1.24 -3.74
CA PRO A 111 -0.07 -2.64 -3.57
C PRO A 111 0.64 -2.94 -2.25
N THR A 112 1.35 -1.96 -1.68
CA THR A 112 1.97 -2.11 -0.36
C THR A 112 0.95 -1.89 0.76
N LYS A 113 0.05 -0.92 0.60
CA LYS A 113 -0.89 -0.48 1.63
C LYS A 113 -2.13 -1.37 1.76
N GLU A 114 -2.48 -2.12 0.71
CA GLU A 114 -3.56 -3.10 0.74
C GLU A 114 -3.16 -4.44 1.40
N VAL A 115 -1.89 -4.60 1.79
CA VAL A 115 -1.40 -5.79 2.51
C VAL A 115 -0.68 -5.42 3.81
N ASP A 116 -1.02 -4.25 4.37
CA ASP A 116 -0.42 -3.76 5.61
C ASP A 116 -0.56 -4.78 6.76
N GLY A 117 0.51 -4.94 7.53
CA GLY A 117 0.65 -5.98 8.56
C GLY A 117 0.96 -7.39 8.03
N ALA A 118 0.92 -7.67 6.72
CA ALA A 118 0.99 -9.03 6.19
C ALA A 118 2.26 -9.82 6.58
N TRP A 119 3.38 -9.13 6.86
CA TRP A 119 4.63 -9.78 7.25
C TRP A 119 4.53 -10.55 8.58
N LEU A 120 3.56 -10.21 9.44
CA LEU A 120 3.34 -10.86 10.73
C LEU A 120 2.31 -12.00 10.66
N ALA A 121 1.57 -12.14 9.55
CA ALA A 121 0.49 -13.11 9.42
C ALA A 121 0.91 -14.57 9.71
N GLY A 122 2.17 -14.91 9.41
CA GLY A 122 2.75 -16.23 9.66
C GLY A 122 3.08 -16.52 11.12
N LEU A 123 2.97 -15.53 12.01
CA LEU A 123 3.27 -15.67 13.43
C LEU A 123 2.03 -16.03 14.26
N LEU A 124 0.81 -15.95 13.69
CA LEU A 124 -0.44 -16.33 14.36
C LEU A 124 -0.39 -17.68 15.10
N PRO A 125 0.26 -18.75 14.59
CA PRO A 125 0.36 -20.01 15.31
C PRO A 125 1.08 -19.90 16.67
N GLN A 126 1.85 -18.84 16.91
CA GLN A 126 2.61 -18.60 18.15
C GLN A 126 1.79 -17.94 19.26
N TRP A 127 0.47 -17.80 19.11
CA TRP A 127 -0.41 -17.10 20.08
C TRP A 127 -0.33 -17.57 21.54
N GLN A 128 0.17 -18.78 21.79
CA GLN A 128 0.37 -19.33 23.15
C GLN A 128 1.67 -18.88 23.81
N ASP A 129 2.67 -18.45 23.03
CA ASP A 129 3.97 -18.05 23.53
C ASP A 129 3.98 -16.54 23.83
N PRO A 130 4.09 -16.12 25.11
CA PRO A 130 4.03 -14.72 25.48
C PRO A 130 5.11 -13.85 24.84
N ARG A 131 6.24 -14.43 24.43
CA ARG A 131 7.34 -13.68 23.77
C ARG A 131 6.95 -13.13 22.40
N PHE A 132 5.84 -13.61 21.83
CA PHE A 132 5.30 -13.11 20.57
C PHE A 132 4.18 -12.09 20.78
N ASP A 133 3.87 -11.70 22.02
CA ASP A 133 2.70 -10.86 22.32
C ASP A 133 2.77 -9.52 21.60
N ASP A 134 3.89 -8.82 21.70
CA ASP A 134 4.08 -7.52 21.05
C ASP A 134 3.94 -7.60 19.53
N LEU A 135 4.51 -8.63 18.87
CA LEU A 135 4.36 -8.84 17.43
C LEU A 135 2.91 -9.17 17.04
N LEU A 136 2.24 -10.01 17.83
CA LEU A 136 0.86 -10.39 17.55
C LEU A 136 -0.10 -9.24 17.82
N ASP A 137 0.14 -8.44 18.85
CA ASP A 137 -0.67 -7.29 19.18
C ASP A 137 -0.51 -6.20 18.12
N THR A 138 0.72 -5.93 17.66
CA THR A 138 0.94 -5.08 16.46
C THR A 138 0.11 -5.59 15.29
N TYR A 139 0.21 -6.88 14.94
CA TYR A 139 -0.58 -7.44 13.83
C TYR A 139 -2.10 -7.29 14.03
N LEU A 140 -2.61 -7.56 15.22
CA LEU A 140 -4.04 -7.44 15.51
C LEU A 140 -4.52 -5.99 15.48
N GLU A 141 -3.66 -5.03 15.85
CA GLU A 141 -3.89 -3.59 15.73
C GLU A 141 -3.91 -3.14 14.26
N GLU A 142 -3.02 -3.65 13.39
CA GLU A 142 -3.06 -3.45 11.92
C GLU A 142 -4.39 -3.93 11.32
N LEU A 143 -4.90 -5.06 11.84
CA LEU A 143 -6.20 -5.63 11.52
C LEU A 143 -7.37 -4.82 12.10
N GLY A 144 -7.08 -3.72 12.80
CA GLY A 144 -8.02 -2.82 13.45
C GLY A 144 -8.73 -3.44 14.65
N GLU A 145 -8.17 -4.51 15.21
CA GLU A 145 -8.83 -5.37 16.21
C GLU A 145 -10.20 -5.88 15.73
N GLY A 146 -10.38 -5.95 14.41
CA GLY A 146 -11.64 -6.27 13.75
C GLY A 146 -12.67 -5.14 13.74
N VAL A 147 -12.30 -3.90 14.08
CA VAL A 147 -13.15 -2.71 13.91
C VAL A 147 -12.88 -2.10 12.52
N PRO A 148 -13.87 -2.02 11.61
CA PRO A 148 -13.64 -1.55 10.23
C PRO A 148 -12.95 -0.19 10.14
N ARG A 149 -13.33 0.77 11.00
CA ARG A 149 -12.76 2.14 11.02
C ARG A 149 -11.32 2.23 11.53
N GLN A 150 -10.78 1.12 12.03
CA GLN A 150 -9.41 0.98 12.52
C GLN A 150 -8.61 -0.03 11.68
N ASN A 151 -9.24 -0.84 10.82
CA ASN A 151 -8.53 -1.80 9.99
C ASN A 151 -7.82 -1.09 8.83
N HIS A 152 -6.50 -1.26 8.75
CA HIS A 152 -5.64 -0.50 7.85
C HIS A 152 -6.04 -0.68 6.39
N VAL A 153 -6.29 -1.92 5.98
CA VAL A 153 -6.68 -2.26 4.61
C VAL A 153 -8.10 -1.78 4.28
N VAL A 154 -9.06 -1.90 5.21
CA VAL A 154 -10.42 -1.33 5.01
C VAL A 154 -10.35 0.18 4.80
N ILE A 155 -9.60 0.89 5.66
CA ILE A 155 -9.44 2.34 5.56
C ILE A 155 -8.82 2.72 4.22
N TYR A 156 -7.75 2.03 3.80
CA TYR A 156 -7.06 2.34 2.56
C TYR A 156 -7.92 2.07 1.32
N ARG A 157 -8.63 0.95 1.30
CA ARG A 157 -9.54 0.60 0.20
C ARG A 157 -10.69 1.60 0.09
N LYS A 158 -11.22 2.06 1.22
CA LYS A 158 -12.22 3.13 1.26
C LYS A 158 -11.67 4.43 0.69
N LEU A 159 -10.45 4.83 1.07
CA LEU A 159 -9.78 6.02 0.53
C LEU A 159 -9.67 5.96 -1.00
N LEU A 160 -9.25 4.83 -1.57
CA LEU A 160 -9.19 4.66 -3.03
C LEU A 160 -10.58 4.73 -3.67
N ALA A 161 -11.57 4.08 -3.06
CA ALA A 161 -12.95 4.05 -3.57
C ALA A 161 -13.63 5.42 -3.55
N GLU A 162 -13.41 6.24 -2.51
CA GLU A 162 -13.95 7.61 -2.41
C GLU A 162 -13.48 8.53 -3.54
N HIS A 163 -12.34 8.21 -4.17
CA HIS A 163 -11.78 8.92 -5.30
C HIS A 163 -11.90 8.17 -6.62
N ASP A 164 -12.58 7.02 -6.63
CA ASP A 164 -12.70 6.13 -7.80
C ASP A 164 -11.30 5.88 -8.43
N CYS A 165 -10.35 5.55 -7.55
CA CYS A 165 -8.91 5.46 -7.77
C CYS A 165 -8.38 4.09 -7.32
N SER A 166 -9.05 3.00 -7.71
CA SER A 166 -8.72 1.63 -7.28
C SER A 166 -8.24 0.72 -8.42
N ASP A 167 -8.19 1.22 -9.65
CA ASP A 167 -7.73 0.44 -10.80
C ASP A 167 -6.20 0.35 -10.82
N LEU A 168 -5.68 -0.78 -10.35
CA LEU A 168 -4.24 -1.07 -10.35
C LEU A 168 -3.74 -1.59 -11.70
N SER A 169 -4.59 -1.86 -12.69
CA SER A 169 -4.18 -2.56 -13.93
C SER A 169 -3.10 -1.85 -14.74
N GLY A 170 -3.02 -0.52 -14.62
CA GLY A 170 -2.03 0.32 -15.31
C GLY A 170 -0.67 0.43 -14.62
N LEU A 171 -0.50 -0.07 -13.38
CA LEU A 171 0.74 0.08 -12.63
C LEU A 171 1.85 -0.87 -13.12
N ALA A 172 3.09 -0.37 -13.15
CA ALA A 172 4.26 -1.20 -13.44
C ALA A 172 4.53 -2.22 -12.32
N ASP A 173 5.19 -3.33 -12.66
CA ASP A 173 5.45 -4.44 -11.72
C ASP A 173 6.26 -4.00 -10.49
N GLU A 174 7.16 -3.04 -10.64
CA GLU A 174 8.02 -2.55 -9.55
C GLU A 174 7.25 -1.97 -8.35
N TYR A 175 6.02 -1.47 -8.54
CA TYR A 175 5.16 -0.97 -7.45
C TYR A 175 4.61 -2.10 -6.57
N PHE A 176 4.67 -3.36 -7.04
CA PHE A 176 4.21 -4.54 -6.29
C PHE A 176 5.33 -5.17 -5.46
N LEU A 177 6.58 -4.72 -5.61
CA LEU A 177 7.74 -5.34 -4.98
C LEU A 177 7.61 -5.38 -3.46
N GLN A 178 7.26 -4.25 -2.84
CA GLN A 178 7.15 -4.14 -1.38
C GLN A 178 5.98 -4.98 -0.84
N GLY A 179 4.79 -4.88 -1.44
CA GLY A 179 3.66 -5.75 -1.09
C GLY A 179 3.98 -7.24 -1.22
N ALA A 180 4.69 -7.64 -2.28
CA ALA A 180 5.13 -9.02 -2.47
C ALA A 180 6.13 -9.49 -1.40
N VAL A 181 7.01 -8.61 -0.91
CA VAL A 181 7.91 -8.92 0.22
C VAL A 181 7.13 -9.13 1.51
N GLN A 182 6.18 -8.25 1.83
CA GLN A 182 5.35 -8.39 3.04
C GLN A 182 4.59 -9.72 3.02
N LEU A 183 3.94 -10.05 1.91
CA LEU A 183 3.23 -11.32 1.75
C LEU A 183 4.16 -12.54 1.84
N ALA A 184 5.36 -12.47 1.24
CA ALA A 184 6.33 -13.57 1.31
C ALA A 184 6.90 -13.76 2.73
N LEU A 185 7.17 -12.67 3.45
CA LEU A 185 7.56 -12.73 4.87
C LEU A 185 6.46 -13.36 5.71
N GLY A 186 5.20 -12.93 5.52
CA GLY A 186 4.05 -13.53 6.19
C GLY A 186 3.90 -15.02 5.90
N ARG A 187 4.13 -15.43 4.65
CA ARG A 187 4.03 -16.84 4.25
C ARG A 187 5.09 -17.73 4.92
N PHE A 188 6.30 -17.21 5.16
CA PHE A 188 7.44 -17.98 5.68
C PHE A 188 7.92 -17.51 7.06
N GLY A 189 7.08 -16.79 7.82
CA GLY A 189 7.52 -16.07 9.02
C GLY A 189 8.19 -16.95 10.07
N GLY A 190 7.71 -18.18 10.27
CA GLY A 190 8.36 -19.14 11.18
C GLY A 190 9.76 -19.59 10.75
N GLN A 191 10.10 -19.57 9.46
CA GLN A 191 11.42 -19.94 8.95
C GLN A 191 12.39 -18.74 8.92
N PHE A 192 11.86 -17.53 8.77
CA PHE A 192 12.60 -16.27 8.64
C PHE A 192 12.33 -15.33 9.82
N LEU A 193 12.16 -15.88 11.02
CA LEU A 193 11.76 -15.10 12.19
C LEU A 193 12.67 -13.89 12.45
N PRO A 194 14.01 -13.99 12.44
CA PRO A 194 14.85 -12.81 12.64
C PRO A 194 14.63 -11.75 11.55
N GLU A 195 14.49 -12.15 10.29
CA GLU A 195 14.23 -11.22 9.18
C GLU A 195 12.84 -10.55 9.30
N VAL A 196 11.82 -11.28 9.75
CA VAL A 196 10.48 -10.71 10.02
C VAL A 196 10.56 -9.67 11.14
N ILE A 197 11.27 -9.97 12.23
CA ILE A 197 11.47 -9.02 13.33
C ILE A 197 12.21 -7.78 12.85
N GLY A 198 13.22 -7.96 11.99
CA GLY A 198 13.95 -6.85 11.38
C GLY A 198 13.07 -5.99 10.49
N PHE A 199 12.28 -6.61 9.61
CA PHE A 199 11.34 -5.90 8.75
C PHE A 199 10.35 -5.10 9.59
N ASN A 200 9.76 -5.74 10.61
CA ASN A 200 8.86 -5.12 11.59
C ASN A 200 9.53 -3.91 12.27
N LEU A 201 10.75 -4.07 12.79
CA LEU A 201 11.49 -2.98 13.43
C LEU A 201 11.58 -1.75 12.54
N GLY A 202 11.89 -1.92 11.25
CA GLY A 202 12.01 -0.80 10.31
C GLY A 202 10.67 -0.21 9.88
N TYR A 203 9.66 -1.05 9.65
CA TYR A 203 8.34 -0.61 9.18
C TYR A 203 7.61 0.21 10.25
N GLU A 204 7.75 -0.20 11.52
CA GLU A 204 7.10 0.46 12.66
C GLU A 204 7.78 1.76 13.12
N GLN A 205 8.91 2.17 12.52
CA GLN A 205 9.48 3.48 12.82
C GLN A 205 8.73 4.56 12.02
N LEU A 206 8.00 5.44 12.71
CA LEU A 206 7.27 6.55 12.08
C LEU A 206 8.16 7.37 11.13
N PRO A 207 7.97 7.29 9.80
CA PRO A 207 8.78 8.05 8.86
C PRO A 207 8.18 9.44 8.64
N LEU A 208 9.04 10.45 8.45
CA LEU A 208 8.65 11.85 8.24
C LEU A 208 7.59 12.02 7.14
N HIS A 209 7.63 11.19 6.10
CA HIS A 209 6.72 11.34 4.99
C HIS A 209 5.25 11.12 5.38
N LEU A 210 4.93 10.24 6.34
CA LEU A 210 3.52 10.01 6.74
C LEU A 210 2.92 11.26 7.36
N LEU A 211 3.69 11.98 8.18
CA LEU A 211 3.27 13.24 8.81
C LEU A 211 2.96 14.31 7.77
N ILE A 212 3.87 14.52 6.82
CA ILE A 212 3.71 15.51 5.75
C ILE A 212 2.58 15.09 4.79
N SER A 213 2.49 13.81 4.41
CA SER A 213 1.41 13.30 3.57
C SER A 213 0.04 13.50 4.24
N ALA A 214 -0.10 13.17 5.53
CA ALA A 214 -1.34 13.39 6.27
C ALA A 214 -1.76 14.87 6.30
N TYR A 215 -0.80 15.78 6.43
CA TYR A 215 -1.03 17.22 6.41
C TYR A 215 -1.49 17.70 5.01
N GLU A 216 -0.72 17.36 3.97
CA GLU A 216 -0.97 17.87 2.62
C GLU A 216 -2.17 17.21 1.92
N LEU A 217 -2.47 15.93 2.20
CA LEU A 217 -3.69 15.27 1.71
C LEU A 217 -4.95 15.98 2.22
N ALA A 218 -4.94 16.36 3.51
CA ALA A 218 -6.04 17.09 4.11
C ALA A 218 -6.25 18.44 3.41
N GLU A 219 -5.18 19.18 3.08
CA GLU A 219 -5.28 20.43 2.32
C GLU A 219 -5.86 20.23 0.92
N LEU A 220 -5.58 19.09 0.30
CA LEU A 220 -6.06 18.72 -1.04
C LEU A 220 -7.47 18.12 -1.05
N GLY A 221 -8.14 18.07 0.10
CA GLY A 221 -9.49 17.50 0.20
C GLY A 221 -9.52 16.00 -0.02
N ILE A 222 -8.48 15.30 0.43
CA ILE A 222 -8.35 13.84 0.46
C ILE A 222 -8.34 13.41 1.93
N ASP A 223 -9.04 12.32 2.26
CA ASP A 223 -9.09 11.80 3.63
C ASP A 223 -7.70 11.30 4.06
N PRO A 224 -7.07 11.90 5.10
CA PRO A 224 -5.75 11.49 5.57
C PRO A 224 -5.80 10.39 6.64
N HIS A 225 -6.98 9.82 6.96
CA HIS A 225 -7.18 8.93 8.12
C HIS A 225 -6.17 7.78 8.21
N TYR A 226 -5.92 7.07 7.10
CA TYR A 226 -4.91 6.00 7.05
C TYR A 226 -3.52 6.49 7.51
N PHE A 227 -3.08 7.63 7.01
CA PHE A 227 -1.76 8.20 7.32
C PHE A 227 -1.71 8.76 8.75
N ARG A 228 -2.81 9.33 9.24
CA ARG A 228 -2.91 9.85 10.62
C ARG A 228 -2.95 8.76 11.67
N LEU A 229 -3.50 7.59 11.33
CA LEU A 229 -3.58 6.46 12.23
C LEU A 229 -2.16 6.09 12.71
N HIS A 230 -1.26 5.82 11.78
CA HIS A 230 0.16 5.51 11.98
C HIS A 230 0.91 6.54 12.84
N VAL A 231 0.59 7.83 12.71
CA VAL A 231 1.19 8.88 13.57
C VAL A 231 0.93 8.63 15.06
N THR A 232 -0.20 8.01 15.40
CA THR A 232 -0.58 7.75 16.80
C THR A 232 -0.10 6.37 17.26
N ILE A 233 -0.32 5.33 16.46
CA ILE A 233 -0.03 3.95 16.85
C ILE A 233 1.47 3.62 16.79
N ASP A 234 2.25 4.25 15.92
CA ASP A 234 3.69 3.96 15.72
C ASP A 234 4.60 4.77 16.66
N ASN A 235 4.07 5.23 17.79
CA ASN A 235 4.82 6.08 18.72
C ASN A 235 5.90 5.28 19.48
N ALA A 236 7.03 5.92 19.77
CA ALA A 236 8.16 5.30 20.48
C ALA A 236 7.95 5.10 21.99
N SER A 237 6.82 5.56 22.56
CA SER A 237 6.55 5.44 24.00
C SER A 237 5.92 4.08 24.34
N THR A 238 4.72 3.82 23.82
CA THR A 238 3.97 2.57 24.05
C THR A 238 3.39 2.00 22.76
N GLY A 239 3.68 2.63 21.62
CA GLY A 239 3.23 2.23 20.31
C GLY A 239 4.09 1.16 19.67
N HIS A 240 3.86 0.93 18.38
CA HIS A 240 4.47 -0.16 17.61
C HIS A 240 5.99 -0.06 17.55
N ALA A 241 6.55 1.15 17.42
CA ALA A 241 8.00 1.36 17.46
C ALA A 241 8.64 0.80 18.74
N ARG A 242 7.97 0.97 19.90
CA ARG A 242 8.43 0.42 21.19
C ARG A 242 8.29 -1.10 21.23
N LYS A 243 7.11 -1.61 20.87
CA LYS A 243 6.80 -3.05 20.82
C LYS A 243 7.75 -3.82 19.90
N ALA A 244 8.16 -3.22 18.78
CA ALA A 244 9.09 -3.81 17.84
C ALA A 244 10.49 -4.03 18.46
N VAL A 245 10.99 -3.05 19.23
CA VAL A 245 12.26 -3.20 19.97
C VAL A 245 12.12 -4.23 21.09
N GLN A 246 11.00 -4.23 21.82
CA GLN A 246 10.75 -5.20 22.91
C GLN A 246 10.69 -6.63 22.40
N SER A 247 9.88 -6.88 21.36
CA SER A 247 9.78 -8.18 20.67
C SER A 247 11.15 -8.72 20.28
N MET A 248 12.01 -7.85 19.78
CA MET A 248 13.36 -8.22 19.38
C MET A 248 14.21 -8.68 20.56
N LEU A 249 14.18 -7.94 21.67
CA LEU A 249 14.93 -8.28 22.89
C LEU A 249 14.40 -9.58 23.53
N GLU A 250 13.09 -9.81 23.51
CA GLU A 250 12.45 -11.00 24.10
C GLU A 250 12.69 -12.28 23.29
N LEU A 251 12.72 -12.17 21.96
CA LEU A 251 12.91 -13.31 21.05
C LEU A 251 14.39 -13.58 20.72
N MET A 252 15.28 -12.68 21.11
CA MET A 252 16.72 -12.86 20.92
C MET A 252 17.23 -14.09 21.70
N PRO A 253 17.93 -15.03 21.04
CA PRO A 253 18.50 -16.17 21.73
C PRO A 253 19.68 -15.76 22.62
N LEU A 254 19.90 -16.53 23.69
CA LEU A 254 21.07 -16.41 24.55
C LEU A 254 22.25 -17.21 23.95
N GLY A 255 23.48 -16.71 24.11
CA GLY A 255 24.69 -17.44 23.74
C GLY A 255 25.13 -17.25 22.28
N GLU A 256 25.71 -18.29 21.68
CA GLU A 256 26.44 -18.22 20.40
C GLU A 256 25.56 -17.85 19.19
N GLU A 257 24.24 -18.06 19.26
CA GLU A 257 23.31 -17.75 18.16
C GLU A 257 22.92 -16.27 18.09
N ARG A 258 23.26 -15.47 19.12
CA ARG A 258 22.85 -14.07 19.26
C ARG A 258 23.32 -13.19 18.11
N ASP A 259 24.59 -13.31 17.73
CA ASP A 259 25.18 -12.47 16.68
C ASP A 259 24.59 -12.78 15.30
N GLU A 260 24.35 -14.06 15.02
CA GLU A 260 23.72 -14.50 13.77
C GLU A 260 22.24 -14.06 13.70
N PHE A 261 21.52 -14.13 14.83
CA PHE A 261 20.17 -13.60 14.93
C PHE A 261 20.13 -12.09 14.63
N TYR A 262 21.01 -11.31 15.27
CA TYR A 262 21.10 -9.87 15.05
C TYR A 262 21.46 -9.53 13.59
N ARG A 263 22.40 -10.27 13.01
CA ARG A 263 22.80 -10.11 11.61
C ARG A 263 21.63 -10.37 10.65
N ARG A 264 20.86 -11.44 10.86
CA ARG A 264 19.67 -11.74 10.05
C ARG A 264 18.57 -10.70 10.24
N MET A 265 18.38 -10.22 11.47
CA MET A 265 17.47 -9.12 11.78
C MET A 265 17.86 -7.86 11.02
N ALA A 266 19.14 -7.46 11.02
CA ALA A 266 19.60 -6.30 10.25
C ALA A 266 19.35 -6.45 8.74
N VAL A 267 19.50 -7.66 8.18
CA VAL A 267 19.12 -7.92 6.77
C VAL A 267 17.61 -7.78 6.54
N GLY A 268 16.80 -8.24 7.49
CA GLY A 268 15.36 -8.03 7.49
C GLY A 268 14.96 -6.56 7.56
N TYR A 269 15.63 -5.77 8.40
CA TYR A 269 15.42 -4.32 8.52
C TYR A 269 15.63 -3.62 7.18
N ARG A 270 16.72 -3.95 6.48
CA ARG A 270 17.05 -3.38 5.15
C ARG A 270 16.06 -3.74 4.05
N LEU A 271 15.18 -4.73 4.24
CA LEU A 271 14.10 -4.99 3.27
C LEU A 271 13.11 -3.82 3.18
N ASN A 272 13.04 -2.94 4.19
CA ASN A 272 12.23 -1.71 4.10
C ASN A 272 12.72 -0.75 2.99
N ASP A 273 14.01 -0.84 2.63
CA ASP A 273 14.64 0.06 1.65
C ASP A 273 14.82 -0.55 0.26
N ILE A 274 14.27 -1.75 0.00
CA ILE A 274 14.32 -2.31 -1.36
C ILE A 274 13.24 -1.69 -2.25
N GLY A 275 13.52 -1.61 -3.55
CA GLY A 275 12.55 -1.11 -4.52
C GLY A 275 12.36 0.40 -4.45
N LYS A 276 11.18 0.85 -4.86
CA LYS A 276 10.84 2.28 -4.85
C LYS A 276 10.30 2.70 -3.49
N GLY A 277 11.03 3.58 -2.82
CA GLY A 277 10.55 4.23 -1.60
C GLY A 277 9.43 5.24 -1.88
N THR A 278 8.60 5.50 -0.87
CA THR A 278 7.45 6.43 -0.96
C THR A 278 7.82 7.79 -1.56
N THR A 279 8.92 8.40 -1.11
CA THR A 279 9.34 9.72 -1.60
C THR A 279 9.74 9.69 -3.07
N ALA A 280 10.32 8.58 -3.56
CA ALA A 280 10.61 8.40 -4.98
C ALA A 280 9.31 8.37 -5.81
N VAL A 281 8.31 7.60 -5.36
CA VAL A 281 6.97 7.56 -6.00
C VAL A 281 6.36 8.96 -6.09
N ILE A 282 6.45 9.75 -5.02
CA ILE A 282 5.99 11.14 -5.03
C ILE A 282 6.73 11.94 -6.10
N THR A 283 8.07 11.88 -6.16
CA THR A 283 8.84 12.69 -7.13
C THR A 283 8.64 12.29 -8.58
N GLU A 284 8.18 11.07 -8.87
CA GLU A 284 7.98 10.55 -10.23
C GLU A 284 6.79 11.15 -10.96
N PHE A 285 5.84 11.76 -10.24
CA PHE A 285 4.62 12.26 -10.86
C PHE A 285 4.90 13.34 -11.91
N ASP A 286 4.43 13.12 -13.12
CA ASP A 286 4.38 14.09 -14.21
C ASP A 286 2.96 14.19 -14.76
N LEU A 287 2.34 15.37 -14.62
CA LEU A 287 0.93 15.56 -14.98
C LEU A 287 0.66 15.40 -16.47
N ASP A 288 1.56 15.88 -17.34
CA ASP A 288 1.40 15.78 -18.79
C ASP A 288 1.54 14.32 -19.23
N HIS A 289 2.54 13.61 -18.68
CA HIS A 289 2.73 12.19 -18.93
C HIS A 289 1.52 11.36 -18.50
N GLU A 290 1.01 11.57 -17.28
CA GLU A 290 -0.12 10.80 -16.75
C GLU A 290 -1.41 11.02 -17.56
N VAL A 291 -1.69 12.25 -18.00
CA VAL A 291 -2.85 12.53 -18.85
C VAL A 291 -2.72 11.83 -20.22
N ILE A 292 -1.54 11.88 -20.84
CA ILE A 292 -1.27 11.21 -22.12
C ILE A 292 -1.40 9.70 -21.96
N ALA A 293 -0.73 9.11 -20.95
CA ALA A 293 -0.75 7.68 -20.70
C ALA A 293 -2.17 7.16 -20.43
N MET A 294 -2.97 7.90 -19.66
CA MET A 294 -4.38 7.61 -19.43
C MET A 294 -5.19 7.59 -20.73
N LEU A 295 -5.03 8.60 -21.59
CA LEU A 295 -5.75 8.65 -22.87
C LEU A 295 -5.31 7.56 -23.83
N GLU A 296 -4.02 7.21 -23.87
CA GLU A 296 -3.51 6.10 -24.69
C GLU A 296 -4.15 4.76 -24.28
N ARG A 297 -4.25 4.49 -22.96
CA ARG A 297 -4.95 3.29 -22.46
C ARG A 297 -6.40 3.24 -22.90
N LYS A 298 -7.12 4.37 -22.83
CA LYS A 298 -8.53 4.45 -23.25
C LYS A 298 -8.73 4.39 -24.77
N ALA A 299 -7.79 4.94 -25.55
CA ALA A 299 -7.85 4.98 -27.01
C ALA A 299 -8.01 3.59 -27.62
N VAL A 300 -7.40 2.57 -27.02
CA VAL A 300 -7.51 1.15 -27.42
C VAL A 300 -8.97 0.70 -27.52
N PHE A 301 -9.82 1.13 -26.58
CA PHE A 301 -11.24 0.77 -26.52
C PHE A 301 -12.12 1.79 -27.27
N GLY A 302 -11.76 3.07 -27.28
CA GLY A 302 -12.55 4.15 -27.87
C GLY A 302 -12.45 4.29 -29.39
N ARG A 303 -11.41 3.74 -30.04
CA ARG A 303 -11.05 3.99 -31.46
C ARG A 303 -12.09 3.61 -32.54
N HIS A 304 -13.22 3.02 -32.16
CA HIS A 304 -14.31 2.67 -33.08
C HIS A 304 -15.69 3.17 -32.62
N MET A 305 -15.74 3.99 -31.56
CA MET A 305 -16.99 4.34 -30.88
C MET A 305 -17.54 5.71 -31.27
N HIS A 306 -16.83 6.49 -32.10
CA HIS A 306 -17.25 7.84 -32.50
C HIS A 306 -17.77 7.89 -33.94
N SER A 307 -18.70 8.81 -34.21
CA SER A 307 -19.16 9.09 -35.58
C SER A 307 -18.15 9.94 -36.36
N ASP A 308 -18.12 9.77 -37.68
CA ASP A 308 -17.18 10.50 -38.56
C ASP A 308 -17.56 11.99 -38.76
N TYR A 309 -18.71 12.42 -38.24
CA TYR A 309 -19.17 13.82 -38.30
C TYR A 309 -18.29 14.75 -37.44
N CYS A 310 -17.73 14.24 -36.35
CA CYS A 310 -16.83 15.02 -35.51
C CYS A 310 -15.39 14.92 -36.04
N ARG A 311 -14.85 16.04 -36.51
CA ARG A 311 -13.48 16.14 -37.00
C ARG A 311 -12.71 17.25 -36.30
N ILE A 312 -11.46 16.94 -35.96
CA ILE A 312 -10.50 17.88 -35.38
C ILE A 312 -9.27 17.87 -36.29
N GLU A 313 -8.95 19.04 -36.84
CA GLU A 313 -7.84 19.22 -37.81
C GLU A 313 -7.90 18.20 -38.97
N ASN A 314 -9.07 18.09 -39.60
CA ASN A 314 -9.36 17.19 -40.72
C ASN A 314 -9.23 15.68 -40.43
N ARG A 315 -9.08 15.28 -39.17
CA ARG A 315 -9.11 13.86 -38.75
C ARG A 315 -10.35 13.58 -37.90
N THR A 316 -10.96 12.41 -38.06
CA THR A 316 -12.04 11.96 -37.16
C THR A 316 -11.46 11.58 -35.80
N ILE A 317 -12.30 11.53 -34.76
CA ILE A 317 -11.84 11.09 -33.43
C ILE A 317 -11.29 9.67 -33.48
N ASN A 318 -11.96 8.73 -34.17
CA ASN A 318 -11.46 7.37 -34.38
C ASN A 318 -10.07 7.35 -35.04
N GLN A 319 -9.80 8.24 -36.00
CA GLN A 319 -8.48 8.35 -36.63
C GLN A 319 -7.40 8.87 -35.68
N TRP A 320 -7.74 9.75 -34.73
CA TRP A 320 -6.82 10.18 -33.67
C TRP A 320 -6.52 9.01 -32.72
N LEU A 321 -7.55 8.32 -32.23
CA LEU A 321 -7.44 7.22 -31.27
C LEU A 321 -6.80 5.95 -31.85
N ALA A 322 -6.82 5.76 -33.18
CA ALA A 322 -6.29 4.56 -33.81
C ALA A 322 -4.75 4.48 -33.86
N THR A 323 -4.04 5.60 -33.69
CA THR A 323 -2.57 5.65 -33.82
C THR A 323 -1.91 5.77 -32.44
N PRO A 324 -1.19 4.73 -31.96
CA PRO A 324 -0.50 4.80 -30.67
C PRO A 324 0.53 5.92 -30.61
N GLY A 325 0.64 6.57 -29.45
CA GLY A 325 1.62 7.64 -29.20
C GLY A 325 1.21 9.00 -29.77
N GLN A 326 -0.03 9.17 -30.26
CA GLN A 326 -0.52 10.44 -30.80
C GLN A 326 -1.42 11.23 -29.83
N MET A 327 -1.67 10.75 -28.62
CA MET A 327 -2.57 11.46 -27.69
C MET A 327 -2.04 12.85 -27.29
N GLY A 328 -0.73 13.04 -27.23
CA GLY A 328 -0.14 14.38 -27.01
C GLY A 328 -0.49 15.39 -28.12
N GLU A 329 -0.35 14.98 -29.38
CA GLU A 329 -0.74 15.80 -30.54
C GLU A 329 -2.26 16.02 -30.61
N PHE A 330 -3.05 15.00 -30.23
CA PHE A 330 -4.50 15.12 -30.16
C PHE A 330 -4.94 16.15 -29.11
N LEU A 331 -4.33 16.14 -27.92
CA LEU A 331 -4.56 17.15 -26.89
C LEU A 331 -4.18 18.55 -27.38
N SER A 332 -3.03 18.69 -28.04
CA SER A 332 -2.61 19.97 -28.63
C SER A 332 -3.60 20.46 -29.71
N ALA A 333 -4.16 19.56 -30.50
CA ALA A 333 -5.20 19.90 -31.48
C ALA A 333 -6.52 20.32 -30.80
N LEU A 334 -6.91 19.66 -29.70
CA LEU A 334 -8.07 20.05 -28.88
C LEU A 334 -7.89 21.46 -28.29
N GLU A 335 -6.68 21.78 -27.83
CA GLU A 335 -6.33 23.11 -27.30
C GLU A 335 -6.38 24.18 -28.41
N ARG A 336 -5.72 23.95 -29.56
CA ARG A 336 -5.74 24.89 -30.71
C ARG A 336 -7.14 25.16 -31.24
N LYS A 337 -8.05 24.20 -31.12
CA LYS A 337 -9.47 24.34 -31.51
C LYS A 337 -10.38 24.81 -30.38
N SER A 338 -9.81 25.22 -29.24
CA SER A 338 -10.52 25.69 -28.05
C SER A 338 -11.57 24.71 -27.51
N TRP A 339 -11.40 23.41 -27.81
CA TRP A 339 -12.16 22.36 -27.13
C TRP A 339 -11.70 22.20 -25.69
N ILE A 340 -10.40 22.41 -25.47
CA ILE A 340 -9.80 22.56 -24.16
C ILE A 340 -9.23 23.98 -24.08
N LYS A 341 -9.51 24.67 -22.97
CA LYS A 341 -8.97 25.99 -22.67
C LYS A 341 -8.13 25.87 -21.40
N ARG A 342 -6.80 25.85 -21.55
CA ARG A 342 -5.88 25.72 -20.41
C ARG A 342 -5.81 27.02 -19.60
N GLY A 343 -5.65 26.89 -18.28
CA GLY A 343 -5.62 28.02 -17.33
C GLY A 343 -7.00 28.62 -16.99
N GLU A 344 -8.08 28.12 -17.59
CA GLU A 344 -9.45 28.55 -17.32
C GLU A 344 -10.20 27.55 -16.42
N ALA A 345 -11.40 27.92 -15.98
CA ALA A 345 -12.30 26.99 -15.28
C ALA A 345 -12.66 25.80 -16.19
N VAL A 346 -12.79 24.59 -15.63
CA VAL A 346 -12.99 23.38 -16.44
C VAL A 346 -14.27 23.44 -17.29
N GLU A 347 -15.30 24.13 -16.79
CA GLU A 347 -16.60 24.29 -17.44
C GLU A 347 -16.51 25.05 -18.78
N GLU A 348 -15.48 25.89 -18.93
CA GLU A 348 -15.19 26.63 -20.16
C GLU A 348 -14.65 25.73 -21.28
N SER A 349 -14.11 24.56 -20.93
CA SER A 349 -13.65 23.56 -21.88
C SER A 349 -14.83 22.73 -22.38
N ARG A 350 -15.08 22.73 -23.70
CA ARG A 350 -16.09 21.87 -24.33
C ARG A 350 -15.84 20.39 -24.03
N PHE A 351 -14.58 19.96 -24.04
CA PHE A 351 -14.22 18.57 -23.77
C PHE A 351 -14.65 18.13 -22.37
N TRP A 352 -14.49 18.99 -21.36
CA TRP A 352 -14.90 18.69 -19.98
C TRP A 352 -16.40 18.39 -19.88
N ARG A 353 -17.24 19.22 -20.52
CA ARG A 353 -18.70 19.02 -20.56
C ARG A 353 -19.15 17.74 -21.26
N LEU A 354 -18.27 17.09 -22.03
CA LEU A 354 -18.56 15.80 -22.65
C LEU A 354 -18.28 14.62 -21.71
N ILE A 355 -17.43 14.79 -20.69
CA ILE A 355 -17.04 13.72 -19.75
C ILE A 355 -17.65 13.87 -18.36
N ASP A 356 -18.09 15.08 -18.00
CA ASP A 356 -18.59 15.40 -16.67
C ASP A 356 -19.98 16.06 -16.74
N GLY A 357 -20.90 15.56 -15.90
CA GLY A 357 -22.32 15.91 -15.90
C GLY A 357 -23.25 14.71 -16.11
N SER A 358 -24.51 14.82 -15.66
CA SER A 358 -25.53 13.76 -15.78
C SER A 358 -25.86 13.42 -17.24
N ASP A 359 -25.83 14.41 -18.12
CA ASP A 359 -26.16 14.27 -19.54
C ASP A 359 -24.89 14.23 -20.43
N ALA A 360 -23.74 13.93 -19.85
CA ALA A 360 -22.46 13.90 -20.55
C ALA A 360 -22.42 12.75 -21.57
N ALA A 361 -22.10 13.06 -22.84
CA ALA A 361 -22.08 12.07 -23.92
C ALA A 361 -21.06 10.93 -23.70
N MET A 362 -20.02 11.16 -22.89
CA MET A 362 -19.01 10.18 -22.49
C MET A 362 -19.12 9.85 -20.98
N PHE A 363 -20.32 9.94 -20.41
CA PHE A 363 -20.58 9.52 -19.03
C PHE A 363 -20.09 8.07 -18.80
N GLY A 364 -19.36 7.85 -17.71
CA GLY A 364 -18.80 6.54 -17.33
C GLY A 364 -17.52 6.13 -18.08
N VAL A 365 -17.02 6.93 -19.04
CA VAL A 365 -15.77 6.62 -19.75
C VAL A 365 -14.53 6.90 -18.88
N PHE A 366 -14.58 7.95 -18.06
CA PHE A 366 -13.49 8.38 -17.17
C PHE A 366 -13.90 8.20 -15.72
N ASN A 367 -13.03 7.54 -14.94
CA ASN A 367 -13.19 7.39 -13.50
C ASN A 367 -12.85 8.70 -12.77
N GLY A 368 -13.07 8.73 -11.45
CA GLY A 368 -12.82 9.92 -10.62
C GLY A 368 -11.37 10.43 -10.68
N TYR A 369 -10.38 9.54 -10.65
CA TYR A 369 -8.98 9.92 -10.75
C TYR A 369 -8.62 10.53 -12.12
N GLU A 370 -9.09 9.92 -13.21
CA GLU A 370 -8.81 10.38 -14.57
C GLU A 370 -9.48 11.73 -14.86
N LYS A 371 -10.68 11.95 -14.31
CA LYS A 371 -11.33 13.26 -14.31
C LYS A 371 -10.50 14.28 -13.52
N GLN A 372 -9.94 13.90 -12.38
CA GLN A 372 -9.10 14.80 -11.59
C GLN A 372 -7.81 15.17 -12.35
N LEU A 373 -7.16 14.22 -13.03
CA LEU A 373 -6.01 14.46 -13.92
C LEU A 373 -6.34 15.52 -14.98
N LEU A 374 -7.44 15.33 -15.71
CA LEU A 374 -7.89 16.27 -16.72
C LEU A 374 -8.24 17.63 -16.13
N ARG A 375 -8.89 17.66 -14.95
CA ARG A 375 -9.20 18.92 -14.25
C ARG A 375 -7.93 19.70 -13.94
N ASP A 376 -6.96 19.09 -13.26
CA ASP A 376 -5.73 19.77 -12.88
C ASP A 376 -4.89 20.17 -14.12
N TRP A 377 -4.92 19.37 -15.18
CA TRP A 377 -4.25 19.66 -16.45
C TRP A 377 -4.86 20.86 -17.20
N ILE A 378 -6.19 20.95 -17.19
CA ILE A 378 -6.95 22.07 -17.77
C ILE A 378 -6.75 23.32 -16.90
N THR A 379 -7.01 23.26 -15.60
CA THR A 379 -7.06 24.47 -14.76
C THR A 379 -5.70 25.01 -14.42
N GLN A 380 -4.65 24.17 -14.40
CA GLN A 380 -3.33 24.55 -13.91
C GLN A 380 -3.44 25.29 -12.54
N ASP A 381 -2.87 26.49 -12.43
CA ASP A 381 -2.89 27.34 -11.23
C ASP A 381 -4.10 28.29 -11.14
N CYS A 382 -5.18 28.04 -11.88
CA CYS A 382 -6.38 28.88 -11.84
C CYS A 382 -6.91 29.04 -10.38
N PRO A 383 -7.06 30.27 -9.86
CA PRO A 383 -7.51 30.47 -8.47
C PRO A 383 -8.88 29.88 -8.16
N ALA A 384 -9.74 29.76 -9.17
CA ALA A 384 -11.08 29.20 -9.05
C ALA A 384 -11.10 27.67 -8.82
N SER A 385 -9.98 26.98 -9.08
CA SER A 385 -9.87 25.51 -8.93
C SER A 385 -9.21 25.07 -7.62
N ARG A 386 -8.98 26.00 -6.67
CA ARG A 386 -8.36 25.66 -5.37
C ARG A 386 -9.17 24.57 -4.65
N PRO A 387 -8.53 23.44 -4.27
CA PRO A 387 -9.22 22.37 -3.58
C PRO A 387 -9.74 22.86 -2.23
N ARG A 388 -10.93 22.39 -1.85
CA ARG A 388 -11.46 22.61 -0.51
C ARG A 388 -10.76 21.65 0.44
N PRO A 389 -10.26 22.13 1.60
CA PRO A 389 -9.70 21.25 2.62
C PRO A 389 -10.69 20.15 3.01
N TYR A 390 -10.14 18.99 3.36
CA TYR A 390 -10.90 17.87 3.87
C TYR A 390 -11.58 18.27 5.18
N VAL A 391 -12.89 18.03 5.25
CA VAL A 391 -13.67 18.18 6.47
C VAL A 391 -14.07 16.78 6.89
N ARG A 392 -13.64 16.38 8.09
CA ARG A 392 -14.00 15.08 8.67
C ARG A 392 -15.51 14.95 8.69
N ARG A 393 -16.03 13.95 8.00
CA ARG A 393 -17.43 13.56 8.10
C ARG A 393 -17.54 12.47 9.16
N GLU A 394 -18.41 12.65 10.15
CA GLU A 394 -18.76 11.54 11.03
C GLU A 394 -19.48 10.49 10.19
N ALA A 395 -18.84 9.34 9.99
CA ALA A 395 -19.47 8.21 9.33
C ALA A 395 -20.49 7.61 10.30
N ALA A 396 -21.75 7.99 10.15
CA ALA A 396 -22.90 7.46 10.89
C ALA A 396 -23.56 6.29 10.14
N VAL A 397 -22.76 5.36 9.61
CA VAL A 397 -23.29 4.13 9.03
C VAL A 397 -22.54 2.98 9.68
N GLU A 398 -23.19 2.30 10.61
CA GLU A 398 -22.81 0.94 10.95
C GLU A 398 -22.91 0.14 9.65
N GLU A 399 -21.78 -0.35 9.15
CA GLU A 399 -21.77 -1.27 8.02
C GLU A 399 -22.53 -2.51 8.47
N ASN A 400 -23.76 -2.68 7.97
CA ASN A 400 -24.57 -3.85 8.28
C ASN A 400 -24.03 -5.02 7.47
N PHE A 401 -23.52 -6.04 8.18
CA PHE A 401 -22.93 -7.25 7.61
C PHE A 401 -23.80 -8.49 7.80
N ASP A 402 -25.05 -8.34 8.28
CA ASP A 402 -25.91 -9.44 8.69
C ASP A 402 -26.19 -10.47 7.58
N ASP A 403 -26.06 -10.08 6.30
CA ASP A 403 -26.30 -10.93 5.13
C ASP A 403 -25.01 -11.48 4.47
N ASP A 404 -23.82 -11.32 5.08
CA ASP A 404 -22.57 -11.82 4.50
C ASP A 404 -22.43 -13.35 4.63
N ALA A 405 -22.39 -14.04 3.48
CA ALA A 405 -22.38 -15.51 3.45
C ALA A 405 -21.14 -16.14 4.10
N ASP A 406 -19.97 -15.50 3.95
CA ASP A 406 -18.71 -15.98 4.53
C ASP A 406 -18.75 -15.86 6.06
N LEU A 407 -19.32 -14.76 6.59
CA LEU A 407 -19.53 -14.55 8.02
C LEU A 407 -20.47 -15.63 8.61
N LEU A 408 -21.63 -15.83 7.99
CA LEU A 408 -22.60 -16.84 8.44
C LEU A 408 -22.01 -18.26 8.44
N ASN A 409 -21.24 -18.60 7.40
CA ASN A 409 -20.55 -19.89 7.31
C ASN A 409 -19.48 -20.05 8.39
N LEU A 410 -18.73 -18.99 8.69
CA LEU A 410 -17.73 -19.00 9.75
C LEU A 410 -18.38 -19.16 11.13
N GLU A 411 -19.44 -18.40 11.43
CA GLU A 411 -20.18 -18.52 12.69
C GLU A 411 -20.73 -19.95 12.89
N ALA A 412 -21.31 -20.53 11.84
CA ALA A 412 -21.79 -21.91 11.86
C ALA A 412 -20.65 -22.92 12.06
N ALA A 413 -19.48 -22.70 11.45
CA ALA A 413 -18.31 -23.58 11.60
C ALA A 413 -17.70 -23.53 13.00
N LEU A 414 -17.82 -22.40 13.71
CA LEU A 414 -17.35 -22.21 15.08
C LEU A 414 -18.34 -22.73 16.12
N ALA A 415 -19.63 -22.84 15.76
CA ALA A 415 -20.67 -23.35 16.65
C ALA A 415 -20.30 -24.75 17.18
N ASP A 416 -20.54 -24.96 18.47
CA ASP A 416 -20.27 -26.22 19.19
C ASP A 416 -18.81 -26.72 19.18
N LYS A 417 -17.85 -25.91 18.71
CA LYS A 417 -16.42 -26.24 18.74
C LYS A 417 -15.75 -25.80 20.04
N PRO A 418 -14.82 -26.60 20.61
CA PRO A 418 -13.96 -26.16 21.70
C PRO A 418 -13.13 -24.93 21.31
N ALA A 419 -12.79 -24.10 22.30
CA ALA A 419 -12.06 -22.85 22.08
C ALA A 419 -10.71 -23.03 21.33
N ALA A 420 -10.00 -24.13 21.57
CA ALA A 420 -8.76 -24.44 20.84
C ALA A 420 -8.99 -24.76 19.35
N GLU A 421 -10.09 -25.44 19.02
CA GLU A 421 -10.47 -25.73 17.63
C GLU A 421 -10.98 -24.46 16.94
N GLN A 422 -11.71 -23.60 17.66
CA GLN A 422 -12.09 -22.27 17.17
C GLN A 422 -10.86 -21.44 16.78
N MET A 423 -9.80 -21.41 17.58
CA MET A 423 -8.56 -20.69 17.24
C MET A 423 -7.98 -21.11 15.88
N ALA A 424 -7.92 -22.42 15.62
CA ALA A 424 -7.41 -22.94 14.35
C ALA A 424 -8.30 -22.57 13.15
N LEU A 425 -9.62 -22.55 13.33
CA LEU A 425 -10.58 -22.16 12.30
C LEU A 425 -10.58 -20.65 12.00
N LEU A 426 -10.18 -19.83 12.97
CA LEU A 426 -10.12 -18.36 12.83
C LEU A 426 -8.86 -17.89 12.07
N MET A 427 -7.70 -18.53 12.28
CA MET A 427 -6.42 -18.06 11.70
C MET A 427 -6.44 -17.82 10.18
N PRO A 428 -7.09 -18.64 9.33
CA PRO A 428 -7.18 -18.37 7.89
C PRO A 428 -7.90 -17.06 7.56
N TRP A 429 -8.85 -16.62 8.40
CA TRP A 429 -9.61 -15.39 8.21
C TRP A 429 -8.85 -14.13 8.62
N LEU A 430 -7.80 -14.29 9.43
CA LEU A 430 -6.90 -13.19 9.78
C LEU A 430 -5.86 -12.95 8.68
N GLN A 431 -5.72 -13.82 7.68
CA GLN A 431 -4.72 -13.66 6.62
C GLN A 431 -4.98 -12.42 5.73
N PRO A 432 -3.94 -11.87 5.04
CA PRO A 432 -4.03 -10.63 4.25
C PRO A 432 -5.14 -10.62 3.18
N GLN A 433 -5.52 -11.80 2.68
CA GLN A 433 -6.55 -11.97 1.66
C GLN A 433 -7.97 -11.72 2.19
N ARG A 434 -8.17 -11.86 3.52
CA ARG A 434 -9.50 -12.01 4.14
C ARG A 434 -9.79 -11.06 5.29
N HIS A 435 -8.78 -10.60 6.04
CA HIS A 435 -9.00 -9.90 7.32
C HIS A 435 -9.83 -8.61 7.21
N TRP A 436 -9.83 -7.95 6.05
CA TRP A 436 -10.61 -6.73 5.79
C TRP A 436 -12.07 -7.00 5.40
N ARG A 437 -12.46 -8.26 5.18
CA ARG A 437 -13.84 -8.67 4.87
C ARG A 437 -14.67 -8.85 6.14
N PRO A 438 -16.02 -8.88 6.09
CA PRO A 438 -16.87 -9.01 7.28
C PRO A 438 -16.51 -10.22 8.17
N ALA A 439 -16.34 -11.39 7.56
CA ALA A 439 -15.89 -12.60 8.26
C ALA A 439 -14.49 -12.45 8.89
N GLY A 440 -13.57 -11.76 8.23
CA GLY A 440 -12.23 -11.46 8.75
C GLY A 440 -12.28 -10.54 9.97
N LEU A 441 -13.07 -9.46 9.91
CA LEU A 441 -13.27 -8.53 11.02
C LEU A 441 -13.89 -9.22 12.24
N PHE A 442 -14.88 -10.09 12.02
CA PHE A 442 -15.43 -10.95 13.06
C PHE A 442 -14.37 -11.90 13.63
N ALA A 443 -13.60 -12.55 12.75
CA ALA A 443 -12.60 -13.51 13.15
C ALA A 443 -11.51 -12.89 14.03
N THR A 444 -11.06 -11.68 13.70
CA THR A 444 -10.08 -10.93 14.51
C THR A 444 -10.62 -10.67 15.92
N ARG A 445 -11.85 -10.13 16.06
CA ARG A 445 -12.47 -9.90 17.37
C ARG A 445 -12.58 -11.20 18.17
N ARG A 446 -12.99 -12.28 17.52
CA ARG A 446 -13.16 -13.57 18.17
C ARG A 446 -11.82 -14.19 18.59
N PHE A 447 -10.78 -14.04 17.76
CA PHE A 447 -9.42 -14.50 18.05
C PHE A 447 -8.86 -13.81 19.29
N ILE A 448 -8.99 -12.48 19.38
CA ILE A 448 -8.56 -11.68 20.55
C ILE A 448 -9.26 -12.19 21.82
N GLN A 449 -10.59 -12.35 21.78
CA GLN A 449 -11.38 -12.84 22.92
C GLN A 449 -10.94 -14.24 23.39
N LEU A 450 -10.67 -15.15 22.45
CA LEU A 450 -10.25 -16.51 22.77
C LEU A 450 -8.81 -16.55 23.28
N ARG A 451 -7.89 -15.80 22.68
CA ARG A 451 -6.50 -15.67 23.15
C ARG A 451 -6.44 -15.21 24.60
N ALA A 452 -7.22 -14.19 24.96
CA ALA A 452 -7.31 -13.66 26.32
C ALA A 452 -7.98 -14.61 27.34
N ARG A 453 -8.75 -15.61 26.88
CA ARG A 453 -9.42 -16.60 27.73
C ARG A 453 -8.59 -17.86 27.94
N LEU A 454 -7.85 -18.26 26.92
CA LEU A 454 -7.08 -19.51 26.88
C LEU A 454 -5.69 -19.37 27.53
N ARG A 455 -5.27 -18.14 27.80
CA ARG A 455 -4.07 -17.77 28.55
C ARG A 455 -4.52 -17.05 29.80
#